data_AF-A0A444X114-F1
#
_entry.id   AF-A0A444X114-F1
#
_cell.length_a   1.000
_cell.length_b   1.000
_cell.length_c   1.000
_cell.angle_alpha   90.00
_cell.angle_beta   90.00
_cell.angle_gamma   90.00
#
_symmetry.space_group_name_H-M   'P 1'
#
loop_
_entity.id
_entity.type
_entity.pdbx_description
1 polymer ?
#
loop_
_entity_poly.entity_id
_entity_poly.type
_entity_poly.pdbx_seq_one_letter_code
_entity_poly.pdbx_strand_id
1 'polypeptide(L)' 'MKNLRVCADCHMAIKLISKVYDREIVIRDRSRFHHFRGGSCSCKDYW' A
#
# COMPACT_ATOMS: atom_id res chain seq x y z
N MET A 1 21.16 4.64 -7.01
CA MET A 1 19.72 4.96 -6.83
C MET A 1 19.03 3.78 -6.17
N LYS A 2 18.43 3.91 -4.98
CA LYS A 2 17.64 2.83 -4.37
C LYS A 2 16.21 2.85 -4.95
N ASN A 3 15.75 1.74 -5.51
CA ASN A 3 14.36 1.58 -5.96
C ASN A 3 13.45 1.41 -4.74
N LEU A 4 13.02 2.53 -4.15
CA LEU A 4 12.11 2.58 -2.99
C LEU A 4 10.63 2.36 -3.38
N ARG A 5 10.37 1.56 -4.42
CA ARG A 5 9.00 1.17 -4.76
C ARG A 5 8.53 0.16 -3.73
N VAL A 6 7.26 0.23 -3.35
CA VAL A 6 6.66 -0.80 -2.50
C VAL A 6 6.76 -2.15 -3.24
N CYS A 7 7.19 -3.20 -2.56
CA CYS A 7 7.15 -4.55 -3.13
C CYS A 7 5.76 -5.18 -2.89
N ALA A 8 5.48 -6.28 -3.61
CA ALA A 8 4.21 -6.99 -3.49
C ALA A 8 3.89 -7.43 -2.05
N ASP A 9 4.89 -7.92 -1.30
CA ASP A 9 4.68 -8.39 0.08
C ASP A 9 4.36 -7.24 1.03
N CYS A 10 5.10 -6.13 0.94
CA CYS A 10 4.79 -4.92 1.71
C CYS A 10 3.38 -4.40 1.37
N HIS A 11 3.04 -4.35 0.09
CA HIS A 11 1.72 -3.94 -0.37
C HIS A 11 0.60 -4.79 0.24
N MET A 12 0.78 -6.12 0.24
CA MET A 12 -0.16 -7.07 0.82
C MET A 12 -0.25 -6.95 2.35
N ALA A 13 0.88 -6.78 3.04
CA ALA A 13 0.90 -6.55 4.48
C ALA A 13 0.10 -5.30 4.86
N ILE A 14 0.30 -4.19 4.14
CA ILE A 14 -0.41 -2.93 4.43
C ILE A 14 -1.92 -3.05 4.15
N LYS A 15 -2.33 -3.76 3.09
CA LYS A 15 -3.73 -4.11 2.86
C LYS A 15 -4.32 -4.85 4.07
N LEU A 16 -3.65 -5.90 4.55
CA LEU A 16 -4.11 -6.67 5.70
C LEU A 16 -4.22 -5.79 6.95
N ILE A 17 -3.23 -4.94 7.22
CA ILE A 17 -3.26 -3.98 8.34
C ILE A 17 -4.47 -3.04 8.21
N SER A 18 -4.69 -2.46 7.04
CA SER A 18 -5.85 -1.58 6.79
C SER A 18 -7.18 -2.29 7.04
N LYS A 19 -7.30 -3.57 6.68
CA LYS A 19 -8.49 -4.39 6.92
C LYS A 19 -8.69 -4.76 8.39
N VAL A 20 -7.64 -5.19 9.08
CA VAL A 20 -7.71 -5.65 10.48
C VAL A 20 -8.02 -4.51 11.43
N TYR A 21 -7.41 -3.35 11.20
CA TYR A 21 -7.58 -2.19 12.09
C TYR A 21 -8.70 -1.23 11.65
N ASP A 22 -9.37 -1.51 10.52
CA ASP A 22 -10.32 -0.61 9.87
C ASP A 22 -9.79 0.84 9.76
N ARG A 23 -8.54 0.94 9.27
CA ARG A 23 -7.83 2.23 9.14
C ARG A 23 -7.49 2.52 7.70
N GLU A 24 -7.61 3.80 7.35
CA GLU A 24 -7.00 4.32 6.14
C GLU A 24 -5.50 4.53 6.37
N ILE A 25 -4.69 3.97 5.47
CA ILE A 25 -3.23 4.11 5.49
C ILE A 25 -2.82 4.73 4.16
N VAL A 26 -2.11 5.85 4.21
CA VAL A 26 -1.59 6.53 3.01
C VAL A 26 -0.07 6.45 3.03
N ILE A 27 0.50 5.83 2.00
CA ILE A 27 1.95 5.68 1.85
C ILE A 27 2.38 6.30 0.53
N ARG A 28 3.48 7.04 0.57
CA ARG A 28 4.12 7.59 -0.62
C ARG A 28 5.35 6.77 -0.95
N ASP A 29 5.39 6.23 -2.15
CA ASP A 29 6.63 5.71 -2.72
C ASP A 29 7.20 6.68 -3.76
N ARG A 30 8.21 6.24 -4.51
CA ARG A 30 8.84 7.08 -5.54
C ARG A 30 7.95 7.44 -6.72
N SER A 31 6.93 6.63 -7.01
CA SER A 31 6.11 6.72 -8.21
C SER A 31 4.72 7.29 -7.95
N ARG A 32 4.13 7.04 -6.77
CA ARG A 32 2.73 7.37 -6.48
C ARG A 32 2.42 7.38 -4.99
N PHE A 33 1.21 7.80 -4.67
CA PHE A 33 0.57 7.54 -3.39
C PHE A 33 -0.26 6.26 -3.48
N HIS A 34 -0.15 5.45 -2.43
CA HIS A 34 -0.94 4.25 -2.21
C HIS A 34 -1.91 4.55 -1.07
N HIS A 35 -3.21 4.49 -1.38
CA HIS A 35 -4.28 4.67 -0.39
C HIS A 35 -4.85 3.31 -0.07
N PHE A 36 -4.58 2.81 1.13
CA PHE A 36 -5.07 1.53 1.61
C PHE A 36 -6.31 1.73 2.48
N ARG A 37 -7.42 1.10 2.10
CA ARG A 37 -8.67 1.12 2.85
C ARG A 37 -9.40 -0.22 2.72
N GLY A 38 -9.80 -0.81 3.85
CA GLY A 38 -10.59 -2.05 3.88
C GLY A 38 -9.93 -3.24 3.20
N GLY A 39 -8.59 -3.29 3.16
CA GLY A 39 -7.86 -4.36 2.47
C GLY A 39 -7.61 -4.15 0.98
N SER A 40 -7.95 -2.98 0.43
CA SER A 40 -7.70 -2.63 -0.97
C SER A 40 -6.77 -1.43 -1.07
N CYS A 41 -6.04 -1.31 -2.19
CA CYS A 41 -5.20 -0.16 -2.49
C CYS A 41 -5.67 0.54 -3.78
N SER A 42 -5.58 1.88 -3.81
CA SER A 42 -5.91 2.69 -4.98
C SER A 42 -5.03 2.43 -6.22
N CYS A 43 -3.88 1.77 -6.06
CA CYS A 43 -2.93 1.54 -7.15
C CYS A 43 -3.32 0.39 -8.12
N LYS A 44 -4.46 -0.30 -7.87
CA LYS A 44 -4.91 -1.48 -8.65
C LYS A 44 -3.88 -2.61 -8.67
N ASP A 45 -3.20 -2.82 -7.55
CA ASP A 45 -2.14 -3.82 -7.40
C ASP A 45 -0.91 -3.61 -8.30
N TYR A 46 -0.72 -2.39 -8.80
CA TYR A 46 0.60 -1.91 -9.21
C TYR A 46 1.33 -1.42 -7.95
N TRP A 47 2.05 -2.34 -7.30
CA TRP A 47 2.99 -2.06 -6.21
C TRP A 47 4.00 -0.98 -6.58
#